data_AF-A0A522CY40-F1
#
_entry.id   AF-A0A522CY40-F1
#
_cell.length_a   1.000
_cell.length_b   1.000
_cell.length_c   1.000
_cell.angle_alpha   90.00
_cell.angle_beta   90.00
_cell.angle_gamma   90.00
#
_symmetry.space_group_name_H-M   'P 1'
#
loop_
_entity.id
_entity.type
_entity.pdbx_description
1 polymer ?
#
loop_
_entity_poly.entity_id
_entity_poly.type
_entity_poly.pdbx_seq_one_letter_code
_entity_poly.pdbx_strand_id
1 'polypeptide(L)'
;MSIFDQMAGAGSPNPAEAEVKVDLRGMERQDALQTLDHIVKYCKKSSAKTLYVKFDPARPGEGETLFQPVARYFKVEKHNGYIAQAVPLMTQEAGGLYVTFKI
;
A
#
# COMPACT_ATOMS: atom_id res chain seq x y z
N MET A 1 -3.15 23.79 -4.69
CA MET A 1 -2.18 22.69 -4.76
C MET A 1 -2.56 21.72 -3.66
N SER A 2 -2.91 20.48 -4.01
CA SER A 2 -3.29 19.47 -3.02
C SER A 2 -2.07 19.07 -2.22
N ILE A 3 -2.24 18.89 -0.91
CA ILE A 3 -1.27 18.23 0.01
C ILE A 3 -0.73 16.90 -0.53
N PHE A 4 -1.45 16.27 -1.47
CA PHE A 4 -1.06 15.04 -2.15
C PHE A 4 0.00 15.23 -3.25
N ASP A 5 0.10 16.40 -3.89
CA ASP A 5 1.14 16.71 -4.88
C ASP A 5 2.53 16.87 -4.24
N GLN A 6 2.59 17.34 -2.98
CA GLN A 6 3.85 17.58 -2.28
C GLN A 6 4.57 16.29 -1.84
N MET A 7 3.93 15.12 -1.88
CA MET A 7 4.58 13.85 -1.52
C MET A 7 5.23 13.11 -2.70
N ALA A 8 4.94 13.53 -3.94
CA ALA A 8 5.53 12.97 -5.15
C ALA A 8 6.83 13.73 -5.53
N GLY A 9 7.80 13.76 -4.61
CA GLY A 9 9.15 14.26 -4.93
C GLY A 9 9.84 13.34 -5.95
N ALA A 10 10.72 13.92 -6.77
CA ALA A 10 11.65 13.18 -7.62
C ALA A 10 12.43 12.16 -6.76
N GLY A 11 12.10 10.87 -6.90
CA GLY A 11 12.52 9.80 -5.97
C GLY A 11 11.41 8.88 -5.46
N SER A 12 10.18 9.04 -5.96
CA SER A 12 9.07 8.12 -5.65
C SER A 12 9.37 6.70 -6.16
N PRO A 13 9.23 5.64 -5.35
CA PRO A 13 9.59 4.28 -5.73
C PRO A 13 8.73 3.77 -6.90
N ASN A 14 9.35 3.01 -7.80
CA ASN A 14 8.70 2.46 -8.98
C ASN A 14 7.89 1.19 -8.62
N PRO A 15 6.55 1.18 -8.79
CA PRO A 15 5.73 -0.01 -8.55
C PRO A 15 6.20 -1.26 -9.29
N ALA A 16 6.78 -1.09 -10.49
CA ALA A 16 7.24 -2.20 -11.31
C ALA A 16 8.43 -2.95 -10.69
N GLU A 17 9.21 -2.29 -9.82
CA GLU A 17 10.38 -2.85 -9.16
C GLU A 17 10.07 -3.54 -7.83
N ALA A 18 8.81 -3.50 -7.36
CA ALA A 18 8.42 -4.22 -6.16
C ALA A 18 8.55 -5.74 -6.37
N GLU A 19 9.19 -6.42 -5.42
CA GLU A 19 9.37 -7.88 -5.40
C GLU A 19 8.03 -8.61 -5.29
N VAL A 20 7.12 -8.08 -4.48
CA VAL A 20 5.75 -8.59 -4.33
C VAL A 20 4.76 -7.51 -4.74
N LYS A 21 3.73 -7.90 -5.48
CA LYS A 21 2.66 -7.02 -5.95
C LYS A 21 1.32 -7.65 -5.62
N VAL A 22 0.41 -6.87 -5.06
CA VAL A 22 -0.95 -7.31 -4.76
C VAL A 22 -1.95 -6.27 -5.27
N ASP A 23 -3.01 -6.75 -5.92
CA ASP A 23 -4.13 -5.95 -6.39
C ASP A 23 -5.37 -6.26 -5.55
N LEU A 24 -5.83 -5.26 -4.80
CA LEU A 24 -7.00 -5.34 -3.92
C LEU A 24 -8.22 -4.61 -4.49
N ARG A 25 -8.15 -4.17 -5.76
CA ARG A 25 -9.26 -3.46 -6.41
C ARG A 25 -10.52 -4.33 -6.49
N GLY A 26 -11.67 -3.72 -6.25
CA GLY A 26 -12.98 -4.37 -6.23
C GLY A 26 -13.20 -5.33 -5.06
N MET A 27 -12.23 -5.48 -4.15
CA MET A 27 -12.41 -6.30 -2.94
C MET A 27 -13.14 -5.51 -1.87
N GLU A 28 -14.04 -6.19 -1.16
CA GLU A 28 -14.62 -5.66 0.06
C GLU A 28 -13.55 -5.47 1.15
N ARG A 29 -13.78 -4.50 2.04
CA ARG A 29 -12.80 -4.08 3.06
C ARG A 29 -12.24 -5.24 3.87
N GLN A 30 -13.08 -6.17 4.30
CA GLN A 30 -12.66 -7.29 5.14
C GLN A 30 -11.76 -8.26 4.36
N ASP A 31 -12.15 -8.62 3.14
CA ASP A 31 -11.40 -9.56 2.30
C ASP A 31 -10.07 -8.96 1.83
N ALA A 32 -10.06 -7.67 1.53
CA ALA A 32 -8.84 -6.93 1.21
C ALA A 32 -7.83 -6.96 2.35
N LEU A 33 -8.27 -6.76 3.60
CA LEU A 33 -7.40 -6.77 4.77
C LEU A 33 -6.91 -8.18 5.12
N GLN A 34 -7.74 -9.22 4.95
CA GLN A 34 -7.31 -10.61 5.13
C GLN A 34 -6.27 -11.00 4.09
N THR A 35 -6.50 -10.65 2.82
CA THR A 35 -5.55 -10.85 1.73
C THR A 35 -4.23 -10.14 2.03
N LEU A 36 -4.30 -8.87 2.45
CA LEU A 36 -3.13 -8.08 2.80
C LEU A 36 -2.30 -8.74 3.91
N ASP A 37 -2.96 -9.23 4.96
CA ASP A 37 -2.28 -9.90 6.08
C ASP A 37 -1.55 -11.17 5.63
N HIS A 38 -2.18 -11.99 4.77
CA HIS A 38 -1.53 -13.16 4.18
C HIS A 38 -0.30 -12.80 3.36
N ILE A 39 -0.38 -11.76 2.53
CA ILE A 39 0.74 -11.30 1.70
C ILE A 39 1.88 -10.75 2.56
N VAL A 40 1.57 -10.00 3.61
CA VAL A 40 2.59 -9.48 4.52
C VAL A 40 3.28 -10.61 5.30
N LYS A 41 2.53 -11.62 5.75
CA LYS A 41 3.10 -12.84 6.34
C LYS A 41 4.00 -13.58 5.35
N TYR A 42 3.60 -13.66 4.08
CA TYR A 42 4.44 -14.22 3.03
C TYR A 42 5.74 -13.43 2.87
N CYS A 43 5.68 -12.10 2.73
CA CYS A 43 6.87 -11.24 2.60
C CYS A 43 7.85 -11.42 3.76
N LYS A 44 7.34 -11.49 5.00
CA LYS A 44 8.16 -11.77 6.18
C LYS A 44 8.86 -13.13 6.13
N LYS A 45 8.17 -14.17 5.64
CA LYS A 45 8.74 -15.53 5.53
C LYS A 45 9.73 -15.65 4.37
N SER A 46 9.47 -15.00 3.24
CA SER A 46 10.32 -15.04 2.05
C SER A 46 11.47 -14.04 2.09
N SER A 47 11.54 -13.17 3.10
CA SER A 47 12.48 -12.05 3.18
C SER A 47 12.36 -11.06 2.00
N ALA A 48 11.14 -10.89 1.46
CA ALA A 48 10.89 -9.95 0.37
C ALA A 48 10.91 -8.49 0.86
N LYS A 49 11.81 -7.67 0.33
CA LYS A 49 12.07 -6.34 0.89
C LYS A 49 11.05 -5.28 0.49
N THR A 50 10.32 -5.52 -0.59
CA THR A 50 9.41 -4.53 -1.18
C THR A 50 8.06 -5.14 -1.56
N LEU A 51 6.98 -4.42 -1.23
CA LEU A 51 5.61 -4.77 -1.55
C LEU A 51 4.91 -3.55 -2.18
N TYR A 52 4.27 -3.76 -3.32
CA TYR A 52 3.34 -2.79 -3.89
C TYR A 52 1.90 -3.28 -3.73
N VAL A 53 1.08 -2.47 -3.08
CA VAL A 53 -0.36 -2.71 -2.89
C VAL A 53 -1.13 -1.75 -3.78
N LYS A 54 -2.01 -2.27 -4.63
CA LYS A 54 -2.91 -1.49 -5.49
C LYS A 54 -4.34 -1.60 -4.96
N PHE A 55 -5.08 -0.50 -4.98
CA PHE A 55 -6.50 -0.43 -4.61
C PHE A 55 -7.21 0.66 -5.40
N ASP A 56 -8.53 0.71 -5.30
CA ASP A 56 -9.31 1.68 -6.07
C ASP A 56 -9.00 3.11 -5.60
N PRO A 57 -8.87 4.06 -6.55
CA PRO A 57 -8.62 5.45 -6.20
C PRO A 57 -9.84 6.03 -5.47
N ALA A 58 -9.62 7.05 -4.65
CA ALA A 58 -10.73 7.81 -4.09
C ALA A 58 -11.45 8.58 -5.19
N ARG A 59 -12.71 8.22 -5.47
CA ARG A 59 -13.56 8.95 -6.43
C ARG A 59 -14.65 9.73 -5.73
N PRO A 60 -14.98 10.96 -6.19
CA PRO A 60 -16.13 11.68 -5.69
C PRO A 60 -17.42 10.88 -5.89
N GLY A 61 -18.15 10.60 -4.80
CA GLY A 61 -19.41 9.84 -4.84
C GLY A 61 -19.29 8.32 -4.71
N GLU A 62 -18.08 7.76 -4.72
CA GLU A 62 -17.85 6.37 -4.29
C GLU A 62 -17.75 6.29 -2.76
N GLY A 63 -18.04 5.10 -2.22
CA GLY A 63 -18.05 4.81 -0.78
C GLY A 63 -16.66 4.80 -0.13
N GLU A 64 -16.52 4.09 1.00
CA GLU A 64 -15.24 3.98 1.70
C GLU A 64 -14.17 3.35 0.80
N THR A 65 -13.03 4.04 0.68
CA THR A 65 -11.85 3.52 -0.03
C THR A 65 -11.01 2.62 0.85
N LEU A 66 -10.27 1.69 0.24
CA LEU A 66 -9.29 0.86 0.96
C LEU A 66 -8.05 1.64 1.43
N PHE A 67 -7.84 2.88 0.96
CA PHE A 67 -6.66 3.67 1.33
C PHE A 67 -6.48 3.80 2.84
N GLN A 68 -7.53 4.23 3.55
CA GLN A 68 -7.47 4.44 5.01
C GLN A 68 -7.24 3.13 5.79
N PRO A 69 -7.99 2.04 5.54
CA PRO A 69 -7.73 0.73 6.14
C PRO A 69 -6.30 0.22 5.90
N VAL A 70 -5.83 0.25 4.66
CA VAL A 70 -4.50 -0.27 4.28
C VAL A 70 -3.39 0.60 4.89
N ALA A 71 -3.53 1.93 4.87
CA ALA A 71 -2.57 2.83 5.50
C ALA A 71 -2.48 2.62 7.02
N ARG A 72 -3.61 2.37 7.71
CA ARG A 72 -3.63 2.04 9.13
C ARG A 72 -2.93 0.72 9.43
N TYR A 73 -3.17 -0.31 8.62
CA TYR A 73 -2.48 -1.59 8.73
C TYR A 73 -0.96 -1.39 8.73
N PHE A 74 -0.42 -0.68 7.72
CA PHE A 74 1.02 -0.45 7.63
C PHE A 74 1.57 0.50 8.69
N LYS A 75 0.75 1.43 9.21
CA LYS A 75 1.13 2.26 10.35
C LYS A 75 1.37 1.41 11.60
N VAL A 76 0.51 0.43 11.85
CA VAL A 76 0.67 -0.53 12.96
C VAL A 76 1.92 -1.38 12.74
N GLU A 77 2.12 -1.94 11.54
CA GLU A 77 3.31 -2.75 11.25
C GLU A 77 4.63 -1.95 11.29
N LYS A 78 4.58 -0.66 10.95
CA LYS A 78 5.71 0.27 11.12
C LYS A 78 6.01 0.50 12.60
N HIS A 79 4.99 0.70 13.43
CA HIS A 79 5.14 0.81 14.87
C HIS A 79 5.73 -0.47 15.48
N ASN A 80 5.33 -1.64 14.99
CA ASN A 80 5.87 -2.95 15.39
C ASN A 80 7.31 -3.20 14.89
N GLY A 81 7.89 -2.28 14.11
CA GLY A 81 9.27 -2.35 13.65
C GLY A 81 9.49 -3.16 12.38
N TYR A 82 8.45 -3.70 11.73
CA TYR A 82 8.60 -4.51 10.52
C TYR A 82 8.71 -3.70 9.23
N ILE A 83 8.11 -2.51 9.20
CA ILE A 83 8.10 -1.63 8.02
C ILE A 83 9.14 -0.52 8.21
N ALA A 84 10.00 -0.35 7.22
CA ALA A 84 10.90 0.80 7.12
C ALA A 84 10.11 2.03 6.67
N GLN A 85 9.39 1.90 5.56
CA GLN A 85 8.65 2.97 4.91
C GLN A 85 7.40 2.45 4.23
N ALA A 86 6.34 3.27 4.21
CA ALA A 86 5.18 3.08 3.36
C ALA A 86 4.91 4.42 2.67
N VAL A 87 4.98 4.43 1.34
CA VAL A 87 4.83 5.62 0.49
C VAL A 87 3.56 5.49 -0.33
N PRO A 88 2.61 6.43 -0.20
CA PRO A 88 1.42 6.42 -1.04
C PRO A 88 1.81 6.78 -2.48
N LEU A 89 1.35 5.96 -3.42
CA LEU A 89 1.50 6.18 -4.86
C LEU A 89 0.09 6.33 -5.45
N MET A 90 -0.33 7.57 -5.66
CA MET A 90 -1.66 7.88 -6.18
C MET A 90 -1.54 8.31 -7.63
N THR A 91 -2.25 7.63 -8.53
CA THR A 91 -2.45 8.07 -9.92
C THR A 91 -3.92 8.34 -10.17
N GLN A 92 -4.25 8.92 -11.32
CA GLN A 92 -5.65 9.10 -11.72
C GLN A 92 -6.39 7.77 -11.91
N GLU A 93 -5.65 6.69 -12.20
CA GLU A 93 -6.22 5.38 -12.54
C GLU A 93 -6.25 4.41 -11.34
N ALA A 94 -5.40 4.62 -10.32
CA ALA A 94 -5.30 3.74 -9.18
C ALA A 94 -4.74 4.44 -7.93
N GLY A 95 -5.23 3.99 -6.76
CA GLY A 95 -4.54 4.20 -5.50
C GLY A 95 -3.52 3.09 -5.26
N GLY A 96 -2.42 3.41 -4.59
CA GLY A 96 -1.43 2.42 -4.24
C GLY A 96 -0.57 2.82 -3.04
N LEU A 97 0.07 1.82 -2.45
CA LEU A 97 1.06 1.97 -1.38
C LEU A 97 2.28 1.12 -1.72
N TYR A 98 3.44 1.76 -1.79
CA TYR A 98 4.72 1.10 -1.88
C TYR A 98 5.32 0.95 -0.48
N VAL A 99 5.64 -0.27 -0.09
CA VAL A 99 6.04 -0.62 1.26
C VAL A 99 7.41 -1.28 1.23
N THR A 100 8.30 -0.81 2.10
CA THR A 100 9.64 -1.35 2.29
C THR A 100 9.74 -1.96 3.68
N PHE A 101 10.15 -3.22 3.77
CA PHE A 101 10.31 -3.96 5.03
C PHE A 101 11.71 -3.78 5.64
N LYS A 102 11.85 -4.01 6.95
CA LYS A 102 13.15 -4.01 7.68
C LYS A 102 13.77 -5.42 7.82
N ILE A 103 13.40 -6.34 6.96
CA ILE A 103 13.79 -7.76 7.02
C ILE A 103 15.12 -8.05 6.32
#